data_AF-R6QNF0-F1
#
_entry.id   AF-R6QNF0-F1
#
_cell.length_a   1.000
_cell.length_b   1.000
_cell.length_c   1.000
_cell.angle_alpha   90.00
_cell.angle_beta   90.00
_cell.angle_gamma   90.00
#
_symmetry.space_group_name_H-M   'P 1'
#
loop_
_entity.id
_entity.type
_entity.pdbx_description
1 polymer ?
#
loop_
_entity_poly.entity_id
_entity_poly.type
_entity_poly.pdbx_seq_one_letter_code
_entity_poly.pdbx_strand_id
1 'polypeptide(L)'
;MLQRQRQKLNKAIGNRGFSLVELLVVVAIMGIMVGIASLSYVVVSKSNVKKTAGFIADAISECRERSMTKTGKWSVKISDGLVEIIHDDEVFDSSELPSRVDVYVSETDGKLSGTKVGTDYTSVTVTFRNLSGDIEEVSPAGIKTDAGKTCYIMCRYKDKKSSTIKLYYSTGKHTVEEN
;
A
#
# COMPACT_ATOMS: atom_id res chain seq x y z
N MET A 1 37.89 45.33 -39.43
CA MET A 1 38.31 44.52 -38.26
C MET A 1 37.22 43.57 -37.71
N LEU A 2 35.92 43.91 -37.82
CA LEU A 2 34.80 43.09 -37.32
C LEU A 2 34.64 41.69 -37.97
N GLN A 3 35.04 41.51 -39.24
CA GLN A 3 34.92 40.21 -39.92
C GLN A 3 35.91 39.16 -39.42
N ARG A 4 37.11 39.56 -38.95
CA ARG A 4 38.12 38.64 -38.41
C ARG A 4 37.74 38.09 -37.04
N GLN A 5 36.96 38.83 -36.23
CA GLN A 5 36.47 38.33 -34.95
C GLN A 5 35.36 37.29 -35.11
N ARG A 6 34.47 37.44 -36.11
CA ARG A 6 33.44 36.45 -36.45
C ARG A 6 34.02 35.10 -36.89
N GLN A 7 35.09 35.10 -37.69
CA GLN A 7 35.76 33.87 -38.12
C GLN A 7 36.44 33.12 -36.96
N LYS A 8 36.96 33.84 -35.95
CA LYS A 8 37.54 33.21 -34.75
C LYS A 8 36.48 32.59 -33.85
N LEU A 9 35.29 33.19 -33.76
CA LEU A 9 34.17 32.67 -32.99
C LEU A 9 33.62 31.36 -33.59
N ASN A 10 33.45 31.30 -34.91
CA ASN A 10 32.96 30.08 -35.59
C ASN A 10 33.99 28.95 -35.60
N LYS A 11 35.30 29.25 -35.50
CA LYS A 11 36.38 28.26 -35.42
C LYS A 11 36.54 27.67 -34.01
N ALA A 12 36.11 28.39 -32.98
CA ALA A 12 36.09 27.91 -31.60
C ALA A 12 34.94 26.91 -31.33
N ILE A 13 33.87 26.99 -32.13
CA ILE A 13 32.78 26.02 -32.14
C ILE A 13 33.20 24.89 -33.09
N GLY A 14 34.12 24.04 -32.62
CA GLY A 14 34.53 22.85 -33.34
C GLY A 14 33.31 21.99 -33.65
N ASN A 15 32.99 21.85 -34.93
CA ASN A 15 31.79 21.17 -35.44
C ASN A 15 31.88 19.64 -35.31
N ARG A 16 32.14 19.13 -34.09
CA ARG A 16 32.00 17.71 -33.77
C ARG A 16 30.51 17.37 -33.67
N GLY A 17 29.87 17.24 -34.84
CA GLY A 17 28.50 16.76 -34.92
C GLY A 17 28.43 15.29 -34.54
N PHE A 18 27.40 14.91 -33.78
CA PHE A 18 27.08 13.51 -33.51
C PHE A 18 26.83 12.78 -34.83
N SER A 19 27.41 11.59 -34.98
CA SER A 19 27.08 10.72 -36.11
C SER A 19 25.63 10.24 -36.00
N LEU A 20 24.93 10.10 -37.13
CA LEU A 20 23.58 9.52 -37.16
C LEU A 20 23.55 8.13 -36.53
N VAL A 21 24.61 7.34 -36.71
CA VAL A 21 24.73 6.00 -36.13
C VAL A 21 24.91 6.08 -34.61
N GLU A 22 25.70 7.03 -34.10
CA GLU A 22 25.84 7.22 -32.65
C GLU A 22 24.52 7.62 -32.01
N LEU A 23 23.77 8.53 -32.63
CA LEU A 23 22.44 8.91 -32.15
C LEU A 23 21.47 7.71 -32.15
N LEU A 24 21.46 6.93 -33.22
CA LEU A 24 20.58 5.75 -33.38
C LEU A 24 20.86 4.69 -32.33
N VAL A 25 22.13 4.38 -32.07
CA VAL A 25 22.51 3.39 -31.05
C VAL A 25 22.10 3.86 -29.66
N VAL A 26 22.23 5.16 -29.37
CA VAL A 26 21.82 5.74 -28.08
C VAL A 26 20.32 5.60 -27.85
N VAL A 27 19.47 5.97 -28.81
CA VAL A 27 18.01 5.82 -28.66
C VAL A 27 17.57 4.36 -28.61
N ALA A 28 18.27 3.46 -29.31
CA ALA A 28 18.01 2.03 -29.24
C ALA A 28 18.27 1.46 -27.83
N ILE A 29 19.42 1.80 -27.21
CA ILE A 29 19.76 1.34 -25.86
C ILE A 29 18.82 1.98 -24.82
N MET A 30 18.50 3.27 -24.94
CA MET A 30 17.53 3.93 -24.07
C MET A 30 16.14 3.26 -24.14
N GLY A 31 15.68 2.91 -25.35
CA GLY A 31 14.40 2.22 -25.54
C GLY A 31 14.34 0.87 -24.83
N ILE A 32 15.41 0.07 -24.93
CA ILE A 32 15.52 -1.23 -24.25
C ILE A 32 15.53 -1.07 -22.73
N MET A 33 16.34 -0.13 -22.20
CA MET A 33 16.43 0.12 -20.77
C MET A 33 15.08 0.58 -20.17
N VAL A 34 14.39 1.50 -20.84
CA VAL A 34 13.06 1.97 -20.41
C VAL A 34 12.03 0.84 -20.48
N GLY A 35 12.08 0.01 -21.52
CA GLY A 35 11.23 -1.17 -21.67
C GLY A 35 11.34 -2.15 -20.49
N ILE A 36 12.56 -2.55 -20.13
CA ILE A 36 12.82 -3.51 -19.04
C ILE A 36 12.44 -2.89 -17.68
N ALA A 37 12.80 -1.63 -17.43
CA ALA A 37 12.49 -0.95 -16.17
C ALA A 37 10.96 -0.85 -15.94
N SER A 38 10.17 -0.64 -16.99
CA SER A 38 8.72 -0.52 -16.90
C SER A 38 8.03 -1.81 -16.46
N LEU A 39 8.51 -2.97 -16.92
CA LEU A 39 7.95 -4.28 -16.56
C LEU A 39 8.28 -4.64 -15.10
N SER A 40 9.52 -4.44 -14.67
CA SER A 40 9.95 -4.68 -13.28
C SER A 40 9.14 -3.85 -12.28
N TYR A 41 8.82 -2.60 -12.64
CA TYR A 41 8.03 -1.71 -11.79
C TYR A 41 6.59 -2.19 -11.56
N VAL A 42 5.95 -2.79 -12.56
CA VAL A 42 4.59 -3.34 -12.43
C VAL A 42 4.58 -4.59 -11.53
N VAL A 43 5.59 -5.46 -11.65
CA VAL A 43 5.68 -6.68 -10.83
C VAL A 43 5.93 -6.37 -9.35
N VAL A 44 6.83 -5.42 -9.04
CA VAL A 44 7.12 -5.02 -7.64
C VAL A 44 5.87 -4.45 -6.97
N SER A 45 5.07 -3.65 -7.69
CA SER A 45 3.84 -3.09 -7.13
C SER A 45 2.79 -4.15 -6.76
N LYS A 46 2.66 -5.23 -7.54
CA LYS A 46 1.77 -6.36 -7.22
C LYS A 46 2.22 -7.11 -5.96
N SER A 47 3.52 -7.34 -5.84
CA SER A 47 4.12 -8.01 -4.68
C SER A 47 3.86 -7.20 -3.40
N ASN A 48 4.01 -5.88 -3.46
CA ASN A 48 3.79 -5.00 -2.31
C ASN A 48 2.33 -4.99 -1.84
N VAL A 49 1.35 -4.93 -2.75
CA VAL A 49 -0.08 -4.98 -2.39
C VAL A 49 -0.41 -6.30 -1.69
N LYS A 50 0.08 -7.43 -2.22
CA LYS A 50 -0.12 -8.75 -1.60
C LYS A 50 0.52 -8.85 -0.23
N LYS A 51 1.77 -8.39 -0.10
CA LYS A 51 2.50 -8.38 1.18
C LYS A 51 1.80 -7.50 2.21
N THR A 52 1.32 -6.32 1.83
CA THR A 52 0.57 -5.40 2.71
C THR A 52 -0.68 -6.08 3.23
N ALA A 53 -1.48 -6.69 2.34
CA ALA A 53 -2.67 -7.41 2.75
C ALA A 53 -2.34 -8.64 3.63
N GLY A 54 -1.24 -9.33 3.34
CA GLY A 54 -0.72 -10.43 4.17
C GLY A 54 -0.37 -9.97 5.58
N PHE A 55 0.45 -8.92 5.73
CA PHE A 55 0.84 -8.41 7.05
C PHE A 55 -0.37 -7.95 7.87
N ILE A 56 -1.34 -7.28 7.25
CA ILE A 56 -2.57 -6.88 7.95
C ILE A 56 -3.39 -8.12 8.35
N ALA A 57 -3.53 -9.11 7.46
CA ALA A 57 -4.25 -10.35 7.74
C ALA A 57 -3.58 -11.17 8.87
N ASP A 58 -2.25 -11.26 8.87
CA ASP A 58 -1.47 -11.95 9.89
C ASP A 58 -1.63 -11.24 11.25
N ALA A 59 -1.53 -9.91 11.29
CA ALA A 59 -1.76 -9.13 12.51
C ALA A 59 -3.19 -9.29 13.06
N ILE A 60 -4.20 -9.34 12.18
CA ILE A 60 -5.60 -9.63 12.56
C ILE A 60 -5.74 -11.05 13.11
N SER A 61 -5.09 -12.05 12.49
CA SER A 61 -5.10 -13.43 12.97
C SER A 61 -4.48 -13.56 14.35
N GLU A 62 -3.29 -13.00 14.54
CA GLU A 62 -2.59 -13.06 15.82
C GLU A 62 -3.37 -12.32 16.90
N CYS A 63 -3.79 -11.07 16.64
CA CYS A 63 -4.56 -10.29 17.60
C CYS A 63 -5.85 -11.01 18.02
N ARG A 64 -6.54 -11.65 17.06
CA ARG A 64 -7.71 -12.49 17.34
C ARG A 64 -7.37 -13.68 18.24
N GLU A 65 -6.31 -14.44 17.92
CA GLU A 65 -5.88 -15.58 18.73
C GLU A 65 -5.55 -15.17 20.17
N ARG A 66 -4.84 -14.06 20.33
CA ARG A 66 -4.50 -13.48 21.63
C ARG A 66 -5.75 -13.05 22.39
N SER A 67 -6.71 -12.40 21.72
CA SER A 67 -7.97 -11.96 22.34
C SER A 67 -8.81 -13.11 22.91
N MET A 68 -8.67 -14.33 22.38
CA MET A 68 -9.36 -15.53 22.88
C MET A 68 -8.61 -16.21 24.03
N THR A 69 -7.30 -15.97 24.17
CA THR A 69 -6.43 -16.70 25.10
C THR A 69 -5.91 -15.86 26.26
N LYS A 70 -5.93 -14.53 26.13
CA LYS A 70 -5.44 -13.56 27.11
C LYS A 70 -6.51 -12.51 27.37
N THR A 71 -6.75 -12.25 28.65
CA THR A 71 -7.65 -11.19 29.09
C THR A 71 -7.07 -9.82 28.74
N GLY A 72 -7.93 -8.89 28.35
CA GLY A 72 -7.55 -7.50 28.08
C GLY A 72 -8.17 -7.02 26.78
N LYS A 73 -7.91 -5.75 26.45
CA LYS A 73 -8.35 -5.15 25.20
C LYS A 73 -7.29 -5.40 24.14
N TRP A 74 -7.64 -6.22 23.15
CA TRP A 74 -6.80 -6.52 22.00
C TRP A 74 -7.31 -5.77 20.78
N SER A 75 -6.43 -5.04 20.10
CA SER A 75 -6.78 -4.32 18.88
C SER A 75 -5.66 -4.30 17.86
N VAL A 76 -6.01 -4.16 16.59
CA VAL A 76 -5.08 -3.93 15.48
C VAL A 76 -5.30 -2.53 14.96
N LYS A 77 -4.27 -1.69 15.01
CA LYS A 77 -4.27 -0.35 14.42
C LYS A 77 -3.52 -0.37 13.10
N ILE A 78 -4.16 0.12 12.06
CA ILE A 78 -3.62 0.26 10.71
C ILE A 78 -3.49 1.75 10.43
N SER A 79 -2.27 2.20 10.20
CA SER A 79 -1.93 3.59 9.90
C SER A 79 -1.25 3.67 8.52
N ASP A 80 -0.94 4.87 8.05
CA ASP A 80 -0.14 5.01 6.83
C ASP A 80 1.24 4.37 7.00
N GLY A 81 1.50 3.28 6.28
CA GLY A 81 2.77 2.58 6.31
C GLY A 81 3.06 1.70 7.53
N LEU A 82 2.11 1.52 8.46
CA LEU A 82 2.34 0.73 9.68
C LEU A 82 1.10 -0.05 10.10
N VAL A 83 1.30 -1.27 10.57
CA VAL A 83 0.28 -2.04 11.32
C VAL A 83 0.82 -2.35 12.72
N GLU A 84 0.01 -2.12 13.74
CA GLU A 84 0.35 -2.30 15.15
C GLU A 84 -0.69 -3.20 15.83
N ILE A 85 -0.22 -4.15 16.63
CA ILE A 85 -1.05 -4.90 17.58
C ILE A 85 -0.94 -4.19 18.92
N ILE A 86 -2.08 -3.85 19.51
CA ILE A 86 -2.19 -3.10 20.76
C ILE A 86 -2.87 -3.98 21.81
N HIS A 87 -2.28 -4.05 23.00
CA HIS A 87 -2.82 -4.71 24.17
C HIS A 87 -2.93 -3.70 25.32
N ASP A 88 -4.14 -3.47 25.82
CA ASP A 88 -4.42 -2.53 26.92
C ASP A 88 -3.77 -1.14 26.71
N ASP A 89 -3.94 -0.61 25.49
CA ASP A 89 -3.44 0.69 25.01
C ASP A 89 -1.91 0.80 24.83
N GLU A 90 -1.16 -0.28 25.04
CA GLU A 90 0.27 -0.38 24.73
C GLU A 90 0.53 -1.12 23.41
N VAL A 91 1.54 -0.69 22.65
CA VAL A 91 1.96 -1.39 21.42
C VAL A 91 2.67 -2.68 21.82
N PHE A 92 2.06 -3.80 21.48
CA PHE A 92 2.59 -5.14 21.71
C PHE A 92 3.54 -5.57 20.60
N ASP A 93 3.12 -5.36 19.34
CA ASP A 93 3.93 -5.65 18.16
C ASP A 93 3.62 -4.66 17.04
N SER A 94 4.56 -4.48 16.12
CA SER A 94 4.41 -3.57 14.99
C SER A 94 5.15 -4.08 13.76
N SER A 95 4.60 -3.81 12.59
CA SER A 95 5.21 -4.17 11.31
C SER A 95 5.05 -3.04 10.30
N GLU A 96 6.15 -2.66 9.64
CA GLU A 96 6.14 -1.69 8.56
C GLU A 96 5.45 -2.27 7.31
N LEU A 97 4.51 -1.51 6.76
CA LEU A 97 3.82 -1.87 5.54
C LEU A 97 4.66 -1.46 4.33
N PRO A 98 4.70 -2.31 3.28
CA PRO A 98 5.40 -1.99 2.04
C PRO A 98 4.96 -0.64 1.46
N SER A 99 5.95 0.15 1.06
CA SER A 99 5.69 1.49 0.53
C SER A 99 4.84 1.46 -0.75
N ARG A 100 4.13 2.59 -0.97
CA ARG A 100 3.35 2.90 -2.18
C ARG A 100 2.08 2.07 -2.32
N VAL A 101 1.56 1.51 -1.23
CA VAL A 101 0.26 0.84 -1.18
C VAL A 101 -0.69 1.70 -0.35
N ASP A 102 -1.82 2.08 -0.93
CA ASP A 102 -2.86 2.81 -0.23
C ASP A 102 -3.82 1.81 0.43
N VAL A 103 -4.19 2.04 1.69
CA VAL A 103 -5.16 1.21 2.42
C VAL A 103 -6.49 1.96 2.54
N TYR A 104 -7.59 1.26 2.29
CA TYR A 104 -8.96 1.77 2.39
C TYR A 104 -9.81 0.86 3.26
N VAL A 105 -10.81 1.42 3.94
CA VAL A 105 -11.77 0.66 4.75
C VAL A 105 -13.20 0.98 4.34
N SER A 106 -14.06 -0.05 4.24
CA SER A 106 -15.43 0.07 3.75
C SER A 106 -16.36 -0.97 4.40
N GLU A 107 -17.63 -0.63 4.62
CA GLU A 107 -18.69 -1.60 5.00
C GLU A 107 -19.19 -2.43 3.82
N THR A 108 -19.07 -1.89 2.60
CA THR A 108 -19.53 -2.55 1.37
C THR A 108 -18.35 -3.09 0.58
N ASP A 109 -18.55 -4.22 -0.09
CA ASP A 109 -17.62 -4.75 -1.08
C ASP A 109 -17.55 -3.80 -2.29
N GLY A 110 -16.64 -2.84 -2.23
CA GLY A 110 -16.58 -1.77 -3.21
C GLY A 110 -15.18 -1.20 -3.40
N LYS A 111 -14.57 -1.52 -4.55
CA LYS A 111 -13.26 -1.01 -5.01
C LYS A 111 -13.19 0.52 -5.20
N LEU A 112 -14.21 1.31 -4.86
CA LEU A 112 -14.26 2.76 -5.13
C LEU A 112 -14.91 3.60 -4.01
N SER A 113 -15.48 2.98 -2.96
CA SER A 113 -16.30 3.68 -1.94
C SER A 113 -15.71 3.65 -0.53
N GLY A 114 -14.50 3.13 -0.36
CA GLY A 114 -13.85 3.04 0.95
C GLY A 114 -13.14 4.34 1.33
N THR A 115 -13.05 4.60 2.63
CA THR A 115 -12.34 5.73 3.21
C THR A 115 -10.85 5.43 3.29
N LYS A 116 -9.98 6.35 2.86
CA LYS A 116 -8.54 6.13 2.77
C LYS A 116 -7.84 6.34 4.12
N VAL A 117 -7.11 5.34 4.58
CA VAL A 117 -6.25 5.41 5.76
C VAL A 117 -5.03 6.29 5.47
N GLY A 118 -4.64 7.13 6.43
CA GLY A 118 -3.56 8.12 6.33
C GLY A 118 -3.99 9.51 5.80
N THR A 119 -5.19 9.62 5.21
CA THR A 119 -5.67 10.90 4.63
C THR A 119 -7.04 11.28 5.19
N ASP A 120 -8.06 10.45 4.98
CA ASP A 120 -9.40 10.69 5.51
C ASP A 120 -9.49 10.35 7.01
N TYR A 121 -8.77 9.30 7.41
CA TYR A 121 -8.54 8.91 8.81
C TYR A 121 -7.05 8.73 9.04
N THR A 122 -6.50 9.23 10.16
CA THR A 122 -5.09 9.01 10.50
C THR A 122 -4.76 7.52 10.64
N SER A 123 -5.67 6.75 11.21
CA SER A 123 -5.56 5.29 11.36
C SER A 123 -6.95 4.67 11.47
N VAL A 124 -7.02 3.36 11.24
CA VAL A 124 -8.20 2.54 11.52
C VAL A 124 -7.82 1.47 12.52
N THR A 125 -8.63 1.30 13.57
CA THR A 125 -8.41 0.33 14.65
C THR A 125 -9.53 -0.69 14.65
N VAL A 126 -9.18 -1.98 14.58
CA VAL A 126 -10.08 -3.13 14.75
C VAL A 126 -9.91 -3.62 16.18
N THR A 127 -10.96 -3.55 17.00
CA THR A 127 -10.94 -3.99 18.40
C THR A 127 -11.69 -5.31 18.54
N PHE A 128 -11.09 -6.27 19.25
CA PHE A 128 -11.70 -7.57 19.52
C PHE A 128 -12.33 -7.62 20.89
N ARG A 129 -13.48 -8.27 20.97
CA ARG A 129 -14.17 -8.56 22.23
C ARG A 129 -13.33 -9.54 23.05
N ASN A 130 -13.07 -9.17 24.29
CA ASN A 130 -12.30 -9.95 25.24
C ASN A 130 -12.87 -11.38 25.38
N LEU A 131 -12.02 -12.39 25.23
CA LEU A 131 -12.31 -13.82 25.37
C LEU A 131 -13.35 -14.40 24.39
N SER A 132 -13.75 -13.70 23.34
CA SER A 132 -14.65 -14.28 22.32
C SER A 132 -14.04 -14.33 20.91
N GLY A 133 -13.08 -13.45 20.63
CA GLY A 133 -12.49 -13.35 19.29
C GLY A 133 -13.41 -12.74 18.25
N ASP A 134 -14.60 -12.27 18.65
CA ASP A 134 -15.48 -11.45 17.83
C ASP A 134 -14.95 -10.02 17.77
N ILE A 135 -15.40 -9.27 16.78
CA ILE A 135 -15.07 -7.85 16.70
C ILE A 135 -16.04 -7.08 17.58
N GLU A 136 -15.51 -6.16 18.36
CA GLU A 136 -16.26 -5.21 19.16
C GLU A 136 -16.52 -3.92 18.39
N GLU A 137 -15.50 -3.40 17.69
CA GLU A 137 -15.59 -2.13 16.95
C GLU A 137 -14.52 -2.03 15.84
N VAL A 138 -14.84 -1.31 14.76
CA VAL A 138 -13.84 -0.75 13.82
C VAL A 138 -13.98 0.77 13.76
N SER A 139 -12.95 1.49 14.21
CA SER A 139 -12.96 2.96 14.45
C SER A 139 -11.81 3.66 13.72
N PRO A 140 -11.91 4.93 13.29
CA PRO A 140 -13.04 5.87 13.39
C PRO A 140 -14.12 5.65 12.33
N ALA A 141 -14.03 4.56 11.55
CA ALA A 141 -15.00 4.24 10.51
C ALA A 141 -16.46 4.16 11.02
N GLY A 142 -16.68 4.16 12.34
CA GLY A 142 -18.01 4.25 12.95
C GLY A 142 -18.88 3.03 12.67
N ILE A 143 -18.26 1.94 12.19
CA ILE A 143 -18.92 0.70 11.81
C ILE A 143 -19.24 -0.04 13.10
N LYS A 144 -20.41 0.26 13.65
CA LYS A 144 -20.92 -0.39 14.85
C LYS A 144 -21.45 -1.78 14.51
N THR A 145 -21.04 -2.70 15.36
CA THR A 145 -21.28 -4.15 15.34
C THR A 145 -22.76 -4.49 15.44
N ASP A 146 -23.40 -4.74 14.30
CA ASP A 146 -24.55 -5.65 14.29
C ASP A 146 -24.04 -7.04 13.89
N ALA A 147 -24.49 -8.07 14.61
CA ALA A 147 -24.16 -9.45 14.32
C ALA A 147 -24.52 -9.79 12.86
N GLY A 148 -23.51 -10.18 12.06
CA GLY A 148 -23.67 -10.48 10.64
C GLY A 148 -23.07 -9.45 9.67
N LYS A 149 -22.59 -8.29 10.16
CA LYS A 149 -21.88 -7.31 9.32
C LYS A 149 -20.47 -7.77 8.95
N THR A 150 -20.02 -7.38 7.77
CA THR A 150 -18.66 -7.57 7.28
C THR A 150 -18.02 -6.22 7.01
N CYS A 151 -16.72 -6.12 7.24
CA CYS A 151 -15.92 -4.96 6.86
C CYS A 151 -14.88 -5.39 5.83
N TYR A 152 -14.51 -4.47 4.95
CA TYR A 152 -13.56 -4.69 3.86
C TYR A 152 -12.37 -3.76 4.05
N ILE A 153 -11.18 -4.32 4.17
CA ILE A 153 -9.91 -3.58 4.18
C ILE A 153 -9.24 -3.83 2.83
N MET A 154 -9.09 -2.78 2.03
CA MET A 154 -8.58 -2.87 0.66
C MET A 154 -7.20 -2.24 0.55
N CYS A 155 -6.23 -3.03 0.14
CA CYS A 155 -4.90 -2.56 -0.22
C CYS A 155 -4.86 -2.29 -1.73
N ARG A 156 -4.45 -1.10 -2.18
CA ARG A 156 -4.42 -0.73 -3.60
C ARG A 156 -3.12 -0.07 -4.04
N TYR A 157 -2.79 -0.27 -5.31
CA TYR A 157 -1.75 0.47 -6.01
C TYR A 157 -2.32 1.16 -7.24
N LYS A 158 -2.39 2.51 -7.20
CA LYS A 158 -2.78 3.40 -8.33
C LYS A 158 -3.92 2.83 -9.20
N ASP A 159 -5.00 2.39 -8.55
CA ASP A 159 -6.24 1.84 -9.15
C ASP A 159 -6.11 0.63 -10.10
N LYS A 160 -4.92 0.03 -10.22
CA LYS A 160 -4.66 -1.07 -11.18
C LYS A 160 -4.62 -2.45 -10.54
N LYS A 161 -4.29 -2.52 -9.25
CA LYS A 161 -4.13 -3.76 -8.49
C LYS A 161 -4.66 -3.58 -7.08
N SER A 162 -5.38 -4.60 -6.60
CA SER A 162 -6.00 -4.57 -5.28
C SER A 162 -5.96 -5.92 -4.59
N SER A 163 -5.83 -5.92 -3.27
CA SER A 163 -6.10 -7.09 -2.44
C SER A 163 -7.09 -6.67 -1.36
N THR A 164 -8.10 -7.49 -1.12
CA THR A 164 -9.22 -7.17 -0.23
C THR A 164 -9.26 -8.18 0.89
N ILE A 165 -9.21 -7.70 2.13
CA ILE A 165 -9.42 -8.49 3.34
C ILE A 165 -10.87 -8.29 3.75
N LYS A 166 -11.66 -9.34 3.69
CA LYS A 166 -13.04 -9.36 4.17
C LYS A 166 -13.06 -9.89 5.60
N LEU A 167 -13.53 -9.07 6.52
CA LEU A 167 -13.50 -9.29 7.96
C LEU A 167 -14.92 -9.54 8.48
N TYR A 168 -15.14 -10.65 9.19
CA TYR A 168 -16.45 -11.09 9.66
C TYR A 168 -16.63 -10.75 11.14
N TYR A 169 -17.58 -9.86 11.46
CA TYR A 169 -17.69 -9.31 12.82
C TYR A 169 -18.02 -10.36 13.88
N SER A 170 -18.97 -11.25 13.56
CA SER A 170 -19.47 -12.28 14.47
C SER A 170 -18.49 -13.41 14.76
N THR A 171 -17.29 -13.39 14.18
CA THR A 171 -16.27 -14.42 14.44
C THR A 171 -14.87 -13.86 14.55
N GLY A 172 -14.64 -12.61 14.14
CA GLY A 172 -13.32 -11.99 13.94
C GLY A 172 -12.46 -12.63 12.84
N LYS A 173 -12.95 -13.65 12.15
CA LYS A 173 -12.22 -14.30 11.05
C LYS A 173 -12.17 -13.38 9.84
N HIS A 174 -11.24 -13.67 8.94
CA HIS A 174 -11.14 -12.95 7.67
C HIS A 174 -10.80 -13.87 6.50
N THR A 175 -11.06 -13.38 5.29
CA THR A 175 -10.62 -13.98 4.03
C THR A 175 -9.88 -12.92 3.21
N VAL A 176 -8.89 -13.35 2.42
CA VAL A 176 -8.10 -12.45 1.56
C VAL A 176 -8.37 -12.81 0.10
N GLU A 177 -8.79 -11.82 -0.68
CA GLU A 177 -9.12 -11.96 -2.11
C GLU A 177 -8.26 -11.02 -2.96
N GLU A 178 -7.50 -11.60 -3.89
CA GLU A 178 -6.65 -10.85 -4.83
C GLU A 178 -7.44 -10.45 -6.09
N ASN A 179 -7.19 -9.23 -6.58
CA ASN A 179 -7.89 -8.62 -7.70
C ASN A 179 -6.94 -7.85 -8.66
#